data_AF-A0A1U8NFB6-F1
#
_entry.id   AF-A0A1U8NFB6-F1
#
_cell.length_a   1.000
_cell.length_b   1.000
_cell.length_c   1.000
_cell.angle_alpha   90.00
_cell.angle_beta   90.00
_cell.angle_gamma   90.00
#
_symmetry.space_group_name_H-M   'P 1'
#
loop_
_entity.id
_entity.type
_entity.pdbx_description
1 polymer ?
#
loop_
_entity_poly.entity_id
_entity_poly.type
_entity_poly.pdbx_seq_one_letter_code
_entity_poly.pdbx_strand_id
1 'polypeptide(L)'
;MQRRSNRPSPLPVASPAPEDNHSPLKSIIFNKRKRTIAANASRSTPASAFFNLQSSPPNHKTLTTISDLKEFVSSRLEDIKHNLIDRSHSEILKDLDASHSRLHKRFKIQTQACQQAIEEAEKEYKKILEKIDESHEAMKASYAEFMADAQATASRVCKTSISELSKSFEKRIDDLRSQFGMPSA
;
A
#
# COMPACT_ATOMS: atom_id res chain seq x y z
N MET A 1 63.99 11.34 -22.42
CA MET A 1 63.64 10.25 -21.47
C MET A 1 63.01 10.85 -20.23
N GLN A 2 61.98 10.16 -19.72
CA GLN A 2 61.10 10.47 -18.57
C GLN A 2 61.90 10.79 -17.29
N ARG A 3 61.37 11.50 -16.28
CA ARG A 3 60.39 10.98 -15.30
C ARG A 3 59.64 12.12 -14.58
N ARG A 4 58.32 12.03 -14.60
CA ARG A 4 57.40 12.78 -13.71
C ARG A 4 57.44 12.12 -12.33
N SER A 5 57.66 12.89 -11.28
CA SER A 5 57.59 12.44 -9.89
C SER A 5 56.15 12.54 -9.39
N ASN A 6 55.56 11.40 -9.07
CA ASN A 6 54.22 11.26 -8.52
C ASN A 6 54.24 11.55 -7.01
N ARG A 7 53.46 12.54 -6.55
CA ARG A 7 52.98 12.58 -5.16
C ARG A 7 51.80 11.62 -5.02
N PRO A 8 51.75 10.76 -3.99
CA PRO A 8 50.50 10.16 -3.55
C PRO A 8 49.80 11.14 -2.59
N SER A 9 48.68 11.72 -3.04
CA SER A 9 47.70 12.32 -2.12
C SER A 9 46.86 11.20 -1.48
N PRO A 10 46.44 11.35 -0.21
CA PRO A 10 45.74 10.32 0.54
C PRO A 10 44.33 10.10 -0.04
N LEU A 11 43.98 8.84 -0.25
CA LEU A 11 42.65 8.42 -0.70
C LEU A 11 41.60 8.78 0.37
N PRO A 12 40.39 9.20 -0.04
CA PRO A 12 39.25 9.27 0.87
C PRO A 12 38.83 7.85 1.26
N VAL A 13 38.60 7.68 2.56
CA VAL A 13 37.98 6.49 3.15
C VAL A 13 36.71 6.13 2.39
N ALA A 14 36.61 4.85 2.04
CA ALA A 14 35.55 4.25 1.27
C ALA A 14 34.16 4.67 1.76
N SER A 15 33.36 5.23 0.86
CA SER A 15 31.90 5.20 0.99
C SER A 15 31.43 3.75 1.07
N PRO A 16 30.45 3.41 1.91
CA PRO A 16 29.85 2.08 1.87
C PRO A 16 29.20 1.89 0.49
N ALA A 17 29.49 0.75 -0.14
CA ALA A 17 28.91 0.34 -1.41
C ALA A 17 27.37 0.26 -1.32
N PRO A 18 26.64 0.61 -2.39
CA PRO A 18 25.18 0.54 -2.39
C PRO A 18 24.66 -0.71 -3.11
N GLU A 19 24.96 -1.93 -2.68
CA GLU A 19 24.39 -3.18 -3.25
C GLU A 19 24.36 -4.25 -2.14
N ASP A 20 23.32 -5.03 -1.85
CA ASP A 20 22.09 -5.38 -2.55
C ASP A 20 20.98 -5.53 -1.50
N ASN A 21 19.92 -4.75 -1.61
CA ASN A 21 18.62 -5.14 -1.07
C ASN A 21 17.56 -4.84 -2.12
N HIS A 22 17.63 -5.59 -3.23
CA HIS A 22 16.46 -5.86 -4.05
C HIS A 22 15.47 -6.72 -3.25
N SER A 23 14.89 -6.14 -2.19
CA SER A 23 13.52 -6.51 -1.83
C SER A 23 12.64 -5.85 -2.88
N PRO A 24 11.93 -6.62 -3.72
CA PRO A 24 11.04 -6.01 -4.67
C PRO A 24 10.03 -5.21 -3.84
N LEU A 25 10.01 -3.89 -4.04
CA LEU A 25 8.84 -3.07 -3.82
C LEU A 25 7.69 -3.79 -4.52
N LYS A 26 7.01 -4.68 -3.80
CA LYS A 26 5.77 -5.26 -4.24
C LYS A 26 4.83 -4.07 -4.30
N SER A 27 4.69 -3.52 -5.49
CA SER A 27 3.54 -2.74 -5.88
C SER A 27 2.32 -3.62 -5.65
N ILE A 28 1.79 -3.63 -4.43
CA ILE A 28 0.43 -4.10 -4.14
C ILE A 28 -0.51 -2.96 -4.56
N ILE A 29 -0.41 -2.56 -5.81
CA ILE A 29 -1.30 -1.58 -6.42
C ILE A 29 -1.70 -2.23 -7.73
N PHE A 30 -2.92 -2.78 -7.71
CA PHE A 30 -3.54 -3.56 -8.78
C PHE A 30 -2.87 -4.89 -9.12
N ASN A 31 -3.00 -5.86 -8.20
CA ASN A 31 -3.25 -7.23 -8.66
C ASN A 31 -4.54 -7.20 -9.49
N LYS A 32 -4.41 -7.05 -10.81
CA LYS A 32 -5.42 -7.47 -11.78
C LYS A 32 -5.67 -8.93 -11.48
N ARG A 33 -6.64 -9.19 -10.61
CA ARG A 33 -7.28 -10.49 -10.47
C ARG A 33 -7.76 -10.81 -11.88
N LYS A 34 -7.01 -11.66 -12.60
CA LYS A 34 -7.57 -12.50 -13.65
C LYS A 34 -8.69 -13.26 -12.95
N ARG A 35 -9.88 -12.65 -12.89
CA ARG A 35 -11.09 -13.42 -12.87
C ARG A 35 -11.01 -14.11 -14.23
N THR A 36 -10.64 -15.39 -14.22
CA THR A 36 -11.37 -16.31 -15.09
C THR A 36 -12.82 -15.96 -14.83
N ILE A 37 -13.40 -15.21 -15.77
CA ILE A 37 -14.83 -15.25 -15.98
C ILE A 37 -15.02 -16.71 -16.36
N ALA A 38 -15.18 -17.57 -15.34
CA ALA A 38 -15.99 -18.74 -15.51
C ALA A 38 -17.24 -18.17 -16.13
N ALA A 39 -17.45 -18.51 -17.39
CA ALA A 39 -18.73 -18.35 -18.03
C ALA A 39 -19.70 -19.16 -17.18
N ASN A 40 -20.14 -18.56 -16.07
CA ASN A 40 -21.50 -18.74 -15.65
C ASN A 40 -22.28 -18.11 -16.79
N ALA A 41 -22.52 -18.95 -17.80
CA ALA A 41 -23.81 -19.07 -18.41
C ALA A 41 -24.83 -19.26 -17.27
N SER A 42 -25.03 -18.22 -16.45
CA SER A 42 -26.35 -17.86 -16.02
C SER A 42 -27.07 -17.70 -17.32
N ARG A 43 -27.77 -18.78 -17.71
CA ARG A 43 -28.84 -18.77 -18.68
C ARG A 43 -29.53 -17.43 -18.46
N SER A 44 -29.24 -16.46 -19.32
CA SER A 44 -30.22 -15.48 -19.69
C SER A 44 -31.31 -16.37 -20.26
N THR A 45 -32.22 -16.83 -19.40
CA THR A 45 -33.52 -17.25 -19.85
C THR A 45 -33.96 -16.06 -20.67
N PRO A 46 -34.11 -16.23 -21.99
CA PRO A 46 -34.41 -15.09 -22.81
C PRO A 46 -35.71 -14.50 -22.24
N ALA A 47 -35.80 -13.17 -22.23
CA ALA A 47 -37.05 -12.45 -22.04
C ALA A 47 -38.12 -12.81 -23.12
N SER A 48 -37.97 -13.94 -23.81
CA SER A 48 -38.91 -14.55 -24.73
C SER A 48 -39.75 -15.66 -24.09
N ALA A 49 -39.58 -15.98 -22.79
CA ALA A 49 -40.48 -16.91 -22.11
C ALA A 49 -41.84 -16.28 -21.73
N PHE A 50 -42.00 -14.96 -21.90
CA PHE A 50 -43.21 -14.21 -21.51
C PHE A 50 -44.44 -14.51 -22.40
N PHE A 51 -44.31 -15.29 -23.46
CA PHE A 51 -45.43 -15.66 -24.33
C PHE A 51 -45.49 -17.15 -24.64
N ASN A 52 -45.15 -18.03 -23.68
CA ASN A 52 -45.70 -19.38 -23.73
C ASN A 52 -47.19 -19.31 -23.37
N LEU A 53 -47.99 -18.82 -24.32
CA LEU A 53 -49.40 -19.12 -24.47
C LEU A 53 -49.50 -20.62 -24.74
N GLN A 54 -49.24 -21.44 -23.72
CA GLN A 54 -49.80 -22.77 -23.67
C GLN A 54 -51.24 -22.59 -23.23
N SER A 55 -52.03 -21.94 -24.08
CA SER A 55 -53.48 -22.04 -24.00
C SER A 55 -53.77 -23.53 -24.14
N SER A 56 -54.26 -24.13 -23.06
CA SER A 56 -54.84 -25.47 -23.12
C SER A 56 -55.79 -25.51 -24.32
N PRO A 57 -55.79 -26.59 -25.13
CA PRO A 57 -56.67 -26.69 -26.30
C PRO A 57 -58.08 -26.35 -25.85
N PRO A 58 -58.82 -25.50 -26.60
CA PRO A 58 -60.19 -25.19 -26.25
C PRO A 58 -60.92 -26.52 -26.13
N ASN A 59 -61.42 -26.81 -24.93
CA ASN A 59 -62.32 -27.94 -24.76
C ASN A 59 -63.57 -27.54 -25.53
N HIS A 60 -63.69 -28.04 -26.76
CA HIS A 60 -64.76 -27.73 -27.70
C HIS A 60 -66.06 -28.35 -27.20
N LYS A 61 -66.54 -27.90 -26.03
CA LYS A 61 -67.96 -28.00 -25.70
C LYS A 61 -68.65 -27.04 -26.64
N THR A 62 -69.56 -27.57 -27.45
CA THR A 62 -70.34 -26.81 -28.42
C THR A 62 -70.89 -25.56 -27.75
N LEU A 63 -70.35 -24.39 -28.09
CA LEU A 63 -70.80 -23.09 -27.58
C LEU A 63 -72.14 -22.78 -28.24
N THR A 64 -73.21 -23.42 -27.78
CA THR A 64 -74.54 -23.29 -28.39
C THR A 64 -75.29 -22.05 -27.93
N THR A 65 -74.84 -21.39 -26.86
CA THR A 65 -75.53 -20.26 -26.23
C THR A 65 -74.61 -19.05 -26.04
N ILE A 66 -75.17 -17.84 -26.09
CA ILE A 66 -74.45 -16.57 -25.83
C ILE A 66 -73.82 -16.57 -24.42
N SER A 67 -74.45 -17.23 -23.44
CA SER A 67 -73.91 -17.37 -22.07
C SER A 67 -72.59 -18.12 -22.05
N ASP A 68 -72.47 -19.22 -22.81
CA ASP A 68 -71.26 -20.05 -22.86
C ASP A 68 -70.08 -19.26 -23.43
N LEU A 69 -70.34 -18.43 -24.45
CA LEU A 69 -69.34 -17.52 -25.02
C LEU A 69 -68.89 -16.47 -24.00
N LYS A 70 -69.83 -15.88 -23.24
CA LYS A 70 -69.50 -14.90 -22.20
C LYS A 70 -68.63 -15.52 -21.11
N GLU A 71 -68.97 -16.72 -20.64
CA GLU A 71 -68.19 -17.44 -19.64
C GLU A 71 -66.79 -17.79 -20.17
N PHE A 72 -66.69 -18.25 -21.41
CA PHE A 72 -65.41 -18.53 -22.06
C PHE A 72 -64.52 -17.28 -22.17
N VAL A 73 -65.07 -16.16 -22.65
CA VAL A 73 -64.31 -14.90 -22.75
C VAL A 73 -63.92 -14.37 -21.36
N SER A 74 -64.81 -14.47 -20.37
CA SER A 74 -64.53 -14.05 -18.99
C SER A 74 -63.42 -14.90 -18.37
N SER A 75 -63.47 -16.22 -18.56
CA SER A 75 -62.43 -17.16 -18.12
C SER A 75 -61.08 -16.83 -18.77
N ARG A 76 -61.08 -16.55 -20.08
CA ARG A 76 -59.85 -16.20 -20.80
C ARG A 76 -59.26 -14.86 -20.36
N LEU A 77 -60.12 -13.90 -20.00
CA LEU A 77 -59.68 -12.61 -19.46
C LEU A 77 -59.06 -12.76 -18.07
N GLU A 78 -59.71 -13.52 -17.17
CA GLU A 78 -59.16 -13.79 -15.83
C GLU A 78 -57.87 -14.60 -15.89
N ASP A 79 -57.75 -15.54 -16.83
CA ASP A 79 -56.50 -16.28 -17.06
C ASP A 79 -55.35 -15.34 -17.47
N ILE A 80 -55.60 -14.40 -18.40
CA ILE A 80 -54.61 -13.39 -18.79
C ILE A 80 -54.24 -12.52 -17.59
N LYS A 81 -55.22 -12.04 -16.82
CA LYS A 81 -54.96 -11.19 -15.67
C LYS A 81 -54.10 -11.89 -14.62
N HIS A 82 -54.47 -13.09 -14.20
CA HIS A 82 -53.77 -13.79 -13.14
C HIS A 82 -52.44 -14.42 -13.60
N ASN A 83 -52.46 -15.17 -14.70
CA ASN A 83 -51.29 -15.94 -15.11
C ASN A 83 -50.27 -15.14 -15.91
N LEU A 84 -50.69 -14.12 -16.64
CA LEU A 84 -49.76 -13.29 -17.42
C LEU A 84 -49.38 -12.02 -16.64
N ILE A 85 -50.36 -11.24 -16.17
CA ILE A 85 -50.08 -9.93 -15.59
C ILE A 85 -49.63 -10.05 -14.13
N ASP A 86 -50.45 -10.62 -13.24
CA ASP A 86 -50.13 -10.67 -11.80
C ASP A 86 -48.86 -11.49 -11.54
N ARG A 87 -48.71 -12.62 -12.23
CA ARG A 87 -47.50 -13.43 -12.15
C ARG A 87 -46.25 -12.69 -12.62
N SER A 88 -46.29 -12.04 -13.79
CA SER A 88 -45.11 -11.32 -14.30
C SER A 88 -44.73 -10.15 -13.41
N HIS A 89 -45.71 -9.40 -12.90
CA HIS A 89 -45.46 -8.33 -11.93
C HIS A 89 -44.83 -8.88 -10.64
N SER A 90 -45.32 -10.01 -10.12
CA SER A 90 -44.75 -10.65 -8.93
C SER A 90 -43.30 -11.11 -9.17
N GLU A 91 -43.00 -11.69 -10.34
CA GLU A 91 -41.65 -12.11 -10.72
C GLU A 91 -40.70 -10.91 -10.86
N ILE A 92 -41.12 -9.84 -11.52
CA ILE A 92 -40.32 -8.60 -11.66
C ILE A 92 -39.99 -7.99 -10.29
N LEU A 93 -40.97 -7.92 -9.38
CA LEU A 93 -40.75 -7.38 -8.04
C LEU A 93 -39.76 -8.23 -7.24
N LYS A 94 -39.88 -9.57 -7.29
CA LYS A 94 -38.94 -10.48 -6.63
C LYS A 94 -37.52 -10.33 -7.17
N ASP A 95 -37.37 -10.19 -8.48
CA ASP A 95 -36.06 -9.99 -9.11
C ASP A 95 -35.46 -8.63 -8.75
N LEU A 96 -36.28 -7.58 -8.69
CA LEU A 96 -35.88 -6.25 -8.23
C LEU A 96 -35.35 -6.31 -6.79
N ASP A 97 -36.11 -6.90 -5.86
CA ASP A 97 -35.71 -7.05 -4.46
C ASP A 97 -34.44 -7.88 -4.29
N ALA A 98 -34.33 -8.97 -5.05
CA ALA A 98 -33.14 -9.81 -5.04
C ALA A 98 -31.91 -9.07 -5.63
N SER A 99 -32.10 -8.27 -6.68
CA SER A 99 -31.04 -7.43 -7.25
C SER A 99 -30.57 -6.36 -6.26
N HIS A 100 -31.50 -5.68 -5.59
CA HIS A 100 -31.21 -4.67 -4.58
C HIS A 100 -30.46 -5.29 -3.39
N SER A 101 -30.92 -6.43 -2.88
CA SER A 101 -30.25 -7.17 -1.80
C SER A 101 -28.81 -7.56 -2.15
N ARG A 102 -28.58 -8.04 -3.38
CA ARG A 102 -27.24 -8.39 -3.88
C ARG A 102 -26.35 -7.15 -4.02
N LEU A 103 -26.90 -6.05 -4.55
CA LEU A 103 -26.17 -4.79 -4.69
C LEU A 103 -25.79 -4.21 -3.33
N HIS A 104 -26.75 -4.14 -2.40
CA HIS A 104 -26.53 -3.67 -1.04
C HIS A 104 -25.44 -4.47 -0.33
N LYS A 105 -25.47 -5.81 -0.45
CA LYS A 105 -24.42 -6.68 0.11
C LYS A 105 -23.03 -6.36 -0.47
N ARG A 106 -22.93 -6.19 -1.79
CA ARG A 106 -21.66 -5.82 -2.44
C ARG A 106 -21.18 -4.45 -1.99
N PHE A 107 -22.08 -3.48 -1.93
CA PHE A 107 -21.77 -2.12 -1.49
C PHE A 107 -21.26 -2.10 -0.04
N LYS A 108 -21.91 -2.85 0.86
CA LYS A 108 -21.47 -3.01 2.25
C LYS A 108 -20.06 -3.61 2.35
N ILE A 109 -19.79 -4.69 1.62
CA ILE A 109 -18.47 -5.33 1.60
C ILE A 109 -17.40 -4.35 1.07
N GLN A 110 -17.70 -3.64 -0.02
CA GLN A 110 -16.78 -2.68 -0.61
C GLN A 110 -16.49 -1.51 0.34
N THR A 111 -17.52 -0.99 1.01
CA THR A 111 -17.39 0.11 1.98
C THR A 111 -16.51 -0.31 3.16
N GLN A 112 -16.74 -1.51 3.70
CA GLN A 112 -15.90 -2.05 4.78
C GLN A 112 -14.45 -2.26 4.34
N ALA A 113 -14.23 -2.79 3.13
CA ALA A 113 -12.88 -2.96 2.60
C ALA A 113 -12.15 -1.62 2.37
N CYS A 114 -12.88 -0.59 1.92
CA CYS A 114 -12.34 0.76 1.78
C CYS A 114 -11.97 1.35 3.15
N GLN A 115 -12.85 1.21 4.13
CA GLN A 115 -12.61 1.69 5.49
C GLN A 115 -11.37 1.02 6.11
N GLN A 116 -11.27 -0.30 5.99
CA GLN A 116 -10.10 -1.05 6.47
C GLN A 116 -8.80 -0.63 5.76
N ALA A 117 -8.86 -0.36 4.46
CA ALA A 117 -7.68 0.09 3.70
C ALA A 117 -7.20 1.48 4.15
N ILE A 118 -8.13 2.38 4.47
CA ILE A 118 -7.81 3.71 5.01
C ILE A 118 -7.16 3.57 6.39
N GLU A 119 -7.76 2.80 7.29
CA GLU A 119 -7.23 2.59 8.65
C GLU A 119 -5.82 1.97 8.65
N GLU A 120 -5.56 0.98 7.79
CA GLU A 120 -4.22 0.39 7.69
C GLU A 120 -3.20 1.36 7.08
N ALA A 121 -3.62 2.18 6.10
CA ALA A 121 -2.74 3.20 5.51
C ALA A 121 -2.37 4.29 6.52
N GLU A 122 -3.33 4.76 7.32
CA GLU A 122 -3.09 5.73 8.39
C GLU A 122 -2.15 5.17 9.46
N LYS A 123 -2.34 3.91 9.84
CA LYS A 123 -1.49 3.21 10.79
C LYS A 123 -0.04 3.07 10.30
N GLU A 124 0.16 2.62 9.05
CA GLU A 124 1.52 2.50 8.50
C GLU A 124 2.16 3.87 8.24
N TYR A 125 1.38 4.88 7.83
CA TYR A 125 1.88 6.25 7.72
C TYR A 125 2.42 6.76 9.06
N LYS A 126 1.64 6.61 10.15
CA LYS A 126 2.05 7.02 11.49
C LYS A 126 3.33 6.32 11.93
N LYS A 127 3.42 5.02 11.70
CA LYS A 127 4.60 4.20 12.04
C LYS A 127 5.85 4.60 11.26
N ILE A 128 5.71 4.91 9.97
CA ILE A 128 6.82 5.41 9.15
C ILE A 128 7.27 6.78 9.67
N LEU A 129 6.33 7.66 9.99
CA LEU A 129 6.62 8.98 10.53
C LEU A 129 7.40 8.89 11.86
N GLU A 130 6.91 8.08 12.79
CA GLU A 130 7.58 7.82 14.08
C GLU A 130 9.01 7.29 13.89
N LYS A 131 9.20 6.32 12.97
CA LYS A 131 10.53 5.79 12.66
C LYS A 131 11.48 6.83 12.06
N ILE A 132 10.97 7.74 11.22
CA ILE A 132 11.78 8.83 10.66
C ILE A 132 12.22 9.78 11.77
N ASP A 133 11.31 10.16 12.66
CA ASP A 133 11.63 11.05 13.79
C ASP A 133 12.64 10.41 14.74
N GLU A 134 12.45 9.14 15.11
CA GLU A 134 13.40 8.37 15.93
C GLU A 134 14.79 8.32 15.27
N SER A 135 14.85 7.99 13.98
CA SER A 135 16.11 7.92 13.23
C SER A 135 16.78 9.29 13.12
N HIS A 136 16.00 10.36 12.96
CA HIS A 136 16.50 11.72 12.89
C HIS A 136 17.12 12.15 14.22
N GLU A 137 16.43 11.94 15.33
CA GLU A 137 16.95 12.29 16.66
C GLU A 137 18.17 11.43 17.04
N ALA A 138 18.17 10.13 16.70
CA ALA A 138 19.34 9.27 16.91
C ALA A 138 20.56 9.75 16.12
N MET A 139 20.37 10.17 14.86
CA MET A 139 21.45 10.70 14.02
C MET A 139 22.00 12.01 14.57
N LYS A 140 21.12 12.90 15.00
CA LYS A 140 21.49 14.18 15.62
C LYS A 140 22.27 13.97 16.92
N ALA A 141 21.83 13.04 17.75
CA ALA A 141 22.52 12.68 18.99
C ALA A 141 23.92 12.10 18.71
N SER A 142 24.01 11.12 17.80
CA SER A 142 25.29 10.50 17.42
C SER A 142 26.27 11.51 16.80
N TYR A 143 25.78 12.44 15.98
CA TYR A 143 26.61 13.50 15.42
C TYR A 143 27.13 14.45 16.51
N ALA A 144 26.29 14.83 17.47
CA ALA A 144 26.72 15.68 18.58
C ALA A 144 27.79 14.99 19.45
N GLU A 145 27.64 13.70 19.74
CA GLU A 145 28.63 12.89 20.45
C GLU A 145 29.95 12.83 19.66
N PHE A 146 29.90 12.51 18.37
CA PHE A 146 31.08 12.49 17.50
C PHE A 146 31.82 13.84 17.50
N MET A 147 31.11 14.96 17.42
CA MET A 147 31.72 16.29 17.45
C MET A 147 32.35 16.60 18.81
N ALA A 148 31.72 16.20 19.91
CA ALA A 148 32.28 16.35 21.25
C ALA A 148 33.57 15.52 21.41
N ASP A 149 33.58 14.27 20.93
CA ASP A 149 34.75 13.39 20.98
C ASP A 149 35.90 13.88 20.11
N ALA A 150 35.59 14.37 18.90
CA ALA A 150 36.58 14.96 18.01
C ALA A 150 37.22 16.20 18.66
N GLN A 151 36.42 17.08 19.27
CA GLN A 151 36.91 18.26 19.98
C GLN A 151 37.75 17.87 21.20
N ALA A 152 37.28 16.92 22.01
CA ALA A 152 38.00 16.43 23.18
C ALA A 152 39.35 15.82 22.79
N THR A 153 39.37 15.02 21.73
CA THR A 153 40.58 14.39 21.20
C THR A 153 41.57 15.42 20.68
N ALA A 154 41.11 16.37 19.84
CA ALA A 154 41.96 17.44 19.32
C ALA A 154 42.53 18.30 20.45
N SER A 155 41.69 18.70 21.42
CA SER A 155 42.11 19.48 22.59
C SER A 155 43.17 18.76 23.40
N ARG A 156 42.97 17.45 23.65
CA ARG A 156 43.94 16.62 24.36
C ARG A 156 45.27 16.57 23.62
N VAL A 157 45.25 16.27 22.31
CA VAL A 157 46.47 16.21 21.47
C VAL A 157 47.21 17.54 21.49
N CYS A 158 46.53 18.66 21.30
CA CYS A 158 47.16 19.98 21.36
C CYS A 158 47.82 20.23 22.72
N LYS A 159 47.12 19.95 23.83
CA LYS A 159 47.67 20.14 25.17
C LYS A 159 48.89 19.25 25.43
N THR A 160 48.85 17.98 25.04
CA THR A 160 49.97 17.06 25.24
C THR A 160 51.17 17.45 24.38
N SER A 161 50.96 17.71 23.08
CA SER A 161 52.05 18.06 22.17
C SER A 161 52.73 19.38 22.53
N ILE A 162 51.97 20.40 22.97
CA ILE A 162 52.56 21.67 23.44
C ILE A 162 53.41 21.43 24.69
N SER A 163 52.89 20.67 25.66
CA SER A 163 53.59 20.40 26.91
C SER A 163 54.88 19.58 26.69
N GLU A 164 54.82 18.56 25.84
CA GLU A 164 55.98 17.74 25.47
C GLU A 164 57.04 18.56 24.73
N LEU A 165 56.62 19.40 23.78
CA LEU A 165 57.51 20.27 23.03
C LEU A 165 58.19 21.30 23.96
N SER A 166 57.43 21.90 24.87
CA SER A 166 57.97 22.82 25.89
C SER A 166 59.02 22.14 26.75
N LYS A 167 58.72 20.95 27.27
CA LYS A 167 59.67 20.16 28.09
C LYS A 167 60.92 19.78 27.30
N SER A 168 60.79 19.47 26.00
CA SER A 168 61.93 19.18 25.12
C SER A 168 62.83 20.40 24.91
N PHE A 169 62.26 21.60 24.77
CA PHE A 169 63.04 22.83 24.65
C PHE A 169 63.77 23.17 25.93
N GLU A 170 63.10 23.12 27.09
CA GLU A 170 63.75 23.37 28.39
C GLU A 170 64.93 22.44 28.60
N LYS A 171 64.74 21.14 28.35
CA LYS A 171 65.84 20.16 28.42
C LYS A 171 67.01 20.55 27.51
N ARG A 172 66.75 20.94 26.26
CA ARG A 172 67.80 21.34 25.32
C ARG A 172 68.53 22.62 25.75
N ILE A 173 67.81 23.56 26.36
CA ILE A 173 68.40 24.79 26.92
C ILE A 173 69.34 24.44 28.08
N ASP A 174 68.89 23.56 28.99
CA ASP A 174 69.71 23.12 30.13
C ASP A 174 70.96 22.33 29.67
N ASP A 175 70.81 21.45 28.69
CA ASP A 175 71.92 20.70 28.08
C ASP A 175 72.97 21.67 27.49
N LEU A 176 72.53 22.75 26.83
CA LEU A 176 73.42 23.78 26.28
C LEU A 176 74.13 24.56 27.39
N ARG A 177 73.40 25.00 28.43
CA ARG A 177 73.99 25.72 29.57
C ARG A 177 75.07 24.90 30.26
N SER A 178 74.81 23.60 30.46
CA SER A 178 75.75 22.64 31.02
C SER A 178 77.05 22.55 30.20
N GLN A 179 76.96 22.51 28.87
CA GLN A 179 78.14 22.47 27.98
C GLN A 179 79.03 23.71 28.09
N PHE A 180 78.46 24.88 28.40
CA PHE A 180 79.19 26.15 28.49
C PHE A 180 79.53 26.57 29.93
N GLY A 181 79.29 25.72 30.93
CA GLY A 181 79.61 26.01 32.33
C GLY A 181 78.74 27.12 32.94
N MET A 182 77.57 27.39 32.37
CA MET A 182 76.62 28.39 32.86
C MET A 182 75.75 27.75 33.95
N PRO A 183 75.64 28.34 35.15
CA PRO A 183 74.74 27.82 36.18
C PRO A 183 73.27 27.90 35.71
N SER A 184 72.49 26.86 35.99
CA SER A 184 71.04 26.90 35.75
C SER A 184 70.39 27.87 36.74
N ALA A 185 69.41 28.64 36.27
CA ALA A 185 68.67 29.63 37.06
C ALA A 185 67.54 28.97 37.86
#